data_AF-V9Z6S0-F1
#
_entry.id   AF-V9Z6S0-F1
#
_cell.length_a   1.000
_cell.length_b   1.000
_cell.length_c   1.000
_cell.angle_alpha   90.00
_cell.angle_beta   90.00
_cell.angle_gamma   90.00
#
_symmetry.space_group_name_H-M   'P 1'
#
loop_
_entity.id
_entity.type
_entity.pdbx_description
1 polymer ?
#
loop_
_entity_poly.entity_id
_entity_poly.type
_entity_poly.pdbx_seq_one_letter_code
_entity_poly.pdbx_strand_id
1 'polypeptide(L)'
;MFREWFVTAFGVMTDPQTALASEADDVERHPCPRCHAAPGSPCRSRAGAVAGTYHTGRFTKVPRLAKLLRVPTPADRGPGQPWRPGTPAPAPIDPDTPSADIRIGYARCSTLAQELQSQLDALAAKSIPRDKIFAEKISTRVRVRPKFEAALAAAREIKAHAPHCRVIFTVYEMKRLGRDAAELTALADHLAAHGLVLEMLAGPLAGIYDPTGHGRLLFAFFAAMAETERENIRESTLEGLDTAARKGKHGGRPPVITDDMLHTVLRRRTGGESVEQIQPDLIIPTGKRKGQNPSLSSIYRALAEHEKRQAYPEAIDAAHADFAALQTAGSIPGQTTGSMSA
;
A
#
# COMPACT_ATOMS: atom_id res chain seq x y z
N MET A 1 -54.25 -14.23 0.25
CA MET A 1 -53.50 -14.19 -1.02
C MET A 1 -54.06 -13.01 -1.80
N PHE A 2 -53.21 -12.06 -2.19
CA PHE A 2 -53.54 -10.80 -2.86
C PHE A 2 -54.32 -9.74 -2.07
N ARG A 3 -53.57 -8.88 -1.36
CA ARG A 3 -53.73 -7.42 -1.43
C ARG A 3 -52.55 -6.75 -0.73
N GLU A 4 -52.15 -5.59 -1.26
CA GLU A 4 -51.19 -4.63 -0.70
C GLU A 4 -49.72 -4.80 -1.09
N TRP A 5 -49.46 -4.56 -2.38
CA TRP A 5 -48.30 -3.81 -2.85
C TRP A 5 -48.82 -2.45 -3.34
N PHE A 6 -48.44 -1.35 -2.68
CA PHE A 6 -48.08 -0.04 -3.25
C PHE A 6 -47.95 1.03 -2.14
N VAL A 7 -46.69 1.36 -1.81
CA VAL A 7 -46.11 2.69 -1.50
C VAL A 7 -47.02 3.76 -0.90
N THR A 8 -46.72 4.30 0.30
CA THR A 8 -46.17 5.67 0.46
C THR A 8 -45.60 5.92 1.86
N ALA A 9 -44.37 6.44 1.85
CA ALA A 9 -43.73 7.43 2.72
C ALA A 9 -44.21 7.69 4.17
N PHE A 10 -43.20 7.97 4.99
CA PHE A 10 -43.17 8.56 6.34
C PHE A 10 -43.28 7.61 7.54
N GLY A 11 -42.21 7.65 8.34
CA GLY A 11 -42.32 7.63 9.79
C GLY A 11 -42.03 6.29 10.46
N VAL A 12 -40.74 5.99 10.66
CA VAL A 12 -40.32 5.35 11.91
C VAL A 12 -39.24 6.21 12.53
N MET A 13 -39.66 6.90 13.58
CA MET A 13 -38.86 7.66 14.53
C MET A 13 -37.80 6.73 15.14
N THR A 14 -36.54 6.91 14.76
CA THR A 14 -35.46 6.68 15.72
C THR A 14 -35.42 7.93 16.59
N ASP A 15 -35.77 7.80 17.87
CA ASP A 15 -35.49 8.82 18.87
C ASP A 15 -33.98 9.10 18.88
N PRO A 16 -33.52 10.28 18.42
CA PRO A 16 -32.11 10.57 18.20
C PRO A 16 -31.53 11.43 19.33
N GLN A 17 -32.19 11.54 20.49
CA GLN A 17 -31.76 12.43 21.58
C GLN A 17 -30.47 11.99 22.30
N THR A 18 -29.72 11.03 21.77
CA THR A 18 -28.39 10.68 22.30
C THR A 18 -27.40 10.32 21.19
N ALA A 19 -27.42 11.05 20.08
CA ALA A 19 -26.46 10.87 18.99
C ALA A 19 -25.93 12.22 18.49
N LEU A 20 -24.62 12.42 18.65
CA LEU A 20 -23.78 13.42 17.97
C LEU A 20 -24.13 14.89 18.28
N ALA A 21 -23.14 15.67 18.73
CA ALA A 21 -23.27 17.12 18.75
C ALA A 21 -23.64 17.60 17.33
N SER A 22 -24.76 18.33 17.22
CA SER A 22 -25.24 18.84 15.94
C SER A 22 -24.26 19.88 15.40
N GLU A 23 -24.13 20.01 14.07
CA GLU A 23 -23.37 21.13 13.47
C GLU A 23 -23.88 22.49 13.97
N ALA A 24 -25.16 22.56 14.31
CA ALA A 24 -25.76 23.69 14.99
C ALA A 24 -25.14 23.97 16.36
N ASP A 25 -24.96 22.94 17.19
CA ASP A 25 -24.39 23.08 18.53
C ASP A 25 -22.95 23.58 18.45
N ASP A 26 -22.14 23.06 17.50
CA ASP A 26 -20.78 23.53 17.26
C ASP A 26 -20.74 25.02 16.87
N VAL A 27 -21.66 25.45 16.00
CA VAL A 27 -21.78 26.84 15.57
C VAL A 27 -22.26 27.74 16.70
N GLU A 28 -23.17 27.25 17.54
CA GLU A 28 -23.80 28.02 18.60
C GLU A 28 -22.90 28.26 19.81
N ARG A 29 -21.83 27.48 20.00
CA ARG A 29 -20.80 27.71 21.04
C ARG A 29 -20.14 29.08 20.97
N HIS A 30 -20.08 29.68 19.80
CA HIS A 30 -19.43 30.97 19.60
C HIS A 30 -20.47 32.09 19.51
N PRO A 31 -20.17 33.30 20.01
CA PRO A 31 -21.01 34.46 19.75
C PRO A 31 -21.01 34.79 18.25
N CYS A 32 -22.16 35.19 17.71
CA CYS A 32 -22.23 35.56 16.30
C CYS A 32 -21.64 36.97 16.08
N PRO A 33 -20.64 37.16 15.20
CA PRO A 33 -20.07 38.49 14.95
C PRO A 33 -21.01 39.43 14.18
N ARG A 34 -22.10 38.90 13.60
CA ARG A 34 -23.02 39.66 12.72
C ARG A 34 -24.32 40.10 13.40
N CYS A 35 -24.90 39.23 14.23
CA CYS A 35 -26.14 39.55 14.96
C CYS A 35 -25.95 39.56 16.48
N HIS A 36 -24.70 39.42 16.96
CA HIS A 36 -24.34 39.45 18.38
C HIS A 36 -25.11 38.46 19.25
N ALA A 37 -25.66 37.40 18.65
CA ALA A 37 -26.29 36.30 19.35
C ALA A 37 -25.27 35.66 20.31
N ALA A 38 -25.65 35.52 21.58
CA ALA A 38 -24.83 34.92 22.62
C ALA A 38 -24.57 33.42 22.35
N PRO A 39 -23.51 32.84 22.94
CA PRO A 39 -23.29 31.40 22.94
C PRO A 39 -24.55 30.62 23.38
N GLY A 40 -24.86 29.53 22.69
CA GLY A 40 -26.05 28.71 22.93
C GLY A 40 -27.35 29.25 22.32
N SER A 41 -27.32 30.39 21.61
CA SER A 41 -28.51 30.95 20.95
C SER A 41 -28.42 30.91 19.42
N PRO A 42 -29.54 30.67 18.71
CA PRO A 42 -29.57 30.67 17.26
C PRO A 42 -29.38 32.08 16.70
N CYS A 43 -28.96 32.18 15.42
CA CYS A 43 -28.85 33.48 14.77
C CYS A 43 -30.23 34.13 14.59
N ARG A 44 -30.28 35.46 14.63
CA ARG A 44 -31.52 36.25 14.50
C ARG A 44 -31.50 37.14 13.26
N SER A 45 -32.68 37.37 12.71
CA SER A 45 -32.91 38.43 11.73
C SER A 45 -32.89 39.82 12.40
N ARG A 46 -32.90 40.89 11.60
CA ARG A 46 -33.02 42.27 12.14
C ARG A 46 -34.28 42.50 12.97
N ALA A 47 -35.35 41.74 12.70
CA ALA A 47 -36.62 41.82 13.43
C ALA A 47 -36.62 40.99 14.73
N GLY A 48 -35.49 40.37 15.11
CA GLY A 48 -35.35 39.60 16.35
C GLY A 48 -35.87 38.15 16.28
N ALA A 49 -36.54 37.77 15.18
CA ALA A 49 -36.96 36.40 14.92
C ALA A 49 -35.77 35.47 14.63
N VAL A 50 -35.89 34.19 14.96
CA VAL A 50 -34.87 33.20 14.64
C VAL A 50 -34.70 33.07 13.13
N ALA A 51 -33.44 33.11 12.67
CA ALA A 51 -33.07 32.89 11.28
C ALA A 51 -33.10 31.38 10.96
N GLY A 52 -33.51 31.00 9.75
CA GLY A 52 -33.46 29.60 9.32
C GLY A 52 -32.05 29.09 9.02
N THR A 53 -31.06 29.98 9.10
CA THR A 53 -29.65 29.73 8.82
C THR A 53 -28.77 30.60 9.71
N TYR A 54 -27.64 30.05 10.13
CA TYR A 54 -26.63 30.87 10.81
C TYR A 54 -25.89 31.78 9.82
N HIS A 55 -25.36 32.90 10.33
CA HIS A 55 -24.52 33.79 9.55
C HIS A 55 -23.15 33.17 9.27
N THR A 56 -22.65 33.40 8.06
CA THR A 56 -21.35 32.89 7.57
C THR A 56 -20.17 33.19 8.51
N GLY A 57 -20.13 34.40 9.07
CA GLY A 57 -19.07 34.78 10.01
C GLY A 57 -19.02 33.94 11.30
N ARG A 58 -20.10 33.23 11.65
CA ARG A 58 -20.11 32.28 12.78
C ARG A 58 -19.42 30.96 12.41
N PHE A 59 -19.53 30.51 11.15
CA PHE A 59 -18.87 29.29 10.65
C PHE A 59 -17.35 29.42 10.58
N THR A 60 -16.84 30.62 10.28
CA THR A 60 -15.39 30.88 10.25
C THR A 60 -14.71 30.62 11.59
N LYS A 61 -15.47 30.58 12.70
CA LYS A 61 -14.96 30.23 14.04
C LYS A 61 -14.83 28.73 14.27
N VAL A 62 -15.41 27.90 13.40
CA VAL A 62 -15.33 26.44 13.45
C VAL A 62 -14.56 25.96 12.21
N PRO A 63 -13.26 25.61 12.30
CA PRO A 63 -12.42 25.34 11.14
C PRO A 63 -12.98 24.31 10.14
N ARG A 64 -13.67 23.26 10.63
CA ARG A 64 -14.33 22.25 9.79
C ARG A 64 -15.50 22.81 8.96
N LEU A 65 -16.22 23.80 9.50
CA LEU A 65 -17.42 24.38 8.89
C LEU A 65 -17.11 25.67 8.10
N ALA A 66 -15.88 26.18 8.17
CA ALA A 66 -15.50 27.47 7.57
C ALA A 66 -15.72 27.54 6.04
N LYS A 67 -15.73 26.40 5.35
CA LYS A 67 -15.99 26.28 3.90
C LYS A 67 -17.45 26.01 3.55
N LEU A 68 -18.33 25.81 4.53
CA LEU A 68 -19.74 25.54 4.29
C LEU A 68 -20.49 26.83 3.97
N LEU A 69 -21.41 26.74 3.01
CA LEU A 69 -22.26 27.86 2.61
C LEU A 69 -23.45 28.05 3.55
N ARG A 70 -23.95 26.96 4.16
CA ARG A 70 -25.15 26.99 4.99
C ARG A 70 -25.14 25.85 6.02
N VAL A 71 -25.45 26.19 7.27
CA VAL A 71 -25.86 25.23 8.30
C VAL A 71 -27.29 25.59 8.73
N PRO A 72 -28.26 24.67 8.65
CA PRO A 72 -29.64 24.94 9.02
C PRO A 72 -29.78 25.05 10.53
N THR A 73 -30.70 25.91 10.98
CA THR A 73 -31.09 25.94 12.39
C THR A 73 -31.99 24.73 12.70
N PRO A 74 -31.72 24.00 13.80
CA PRO A 74 -32.54 22.86 14.22
C PRO A 74 -34.01 23.21 14.42
N ALA A 75 -34.89 22.21 14.25
CA ALA A 75 -36.33 22.40 14.30
C ALA A 75 -36.84 22.81 15.70
N ASP A 76 -36.17 22.35 16.78
CA ASP A 76 -36.43 22.73 18.18
C ASP A 76 -36.15 24.22 18.45
N ARG A 77 -35.43 24.89 17.56
CA ARG A 77 -35.09 26.32 17.63
C ARG A 77 -35.52 27.05 16.36
N GLY A 78 -36.60 26.57 15.73
CA GLY A 78 -36.97 26.89 14.34
C GLY A 78 -37.23 28.37 14.02
N PRO A 79 -37.18 28.74 12.72
CA PRO A 79 -37.27 30.12 12.26
C PRO A 79 -38.65 30.76 12.43
N GLY A 80 -38.66 32.09 12.56
CA GLY A 80 -39.89 32.91 12.47
C GLY A 80 -40.59 33.23 13.79
N GLN A 81 -40.16 32.63 14.91
CA GLN A 81 -40.66 32.94 16.25
C GLN A 81 -39.63 33.76 17.06
N PRO A 82 -40.07 34.58 18.03
CA PRO A 82 -39.16 35.25 18.96
C PRO A 82 -38.52 34.20 19.88
N TRP A 83 -37.19 34.12 19.85
CA TRP A 83 -36.46 33.20 20.73
C TRP A 83 -36.57 33.61 22.19
N ARG A 84 -36.69 32.61 23.08
CA ARG A 84 -36.71 32.78 24.53
C ARG A 84 -35.45 32.17 25.16
N PRO A 85 -34.83 32.83 26.16
CA PRO A 85 -33.72 32.24 26.91
C PRO A 85 -34.21 30.99 27.64
N GLY A 86 -33.61 29.83 27.35
CA GLY A 86 -34.04 28.55 27.92
C GLY A 86 -33.23 27.35 27.41
N THR A 87 -32.62 27.46 26.22
CA THR A 87 -31.66 26.47 25.75
C THR A 87 -30.31 26.69 26.44
N PRO A 88 -29.82 25.74 27.25
CA PRO A 88 -28.48 25.83 27.82
C PRO A 88 -27.44 25.81 26.70
N ALA A 89 -26.34 26.53 26.88
CA ALA A 89 -25.22 26.44 25.96
C ALA A 89 -24.75 24.98 25.87
N PRO A 90 -24.37 24.49 24.67
CA PRO A 90 -23.80 23.15 24.53
C PRO A 90 -22.66 22.96 25.52
N ALA A 91 -22.64 21.81 26.21
CA ALA A 91 -21.64 21.53 27.25
C ALA A 91 -20.24 21.87 26.74
N PRO A 92 -19.42 22.66 27.47
CA PRO A 92 -18.09 23.04 27.02
C PRO A 92 -17.30 21.79 26.62
N ILE A 93 -16.64 21.84 25.47
CA ILE A 93 -15.70 20.79 25.08
C ILE A 93 -14.56 20.87 26.09
N ASP A 94 -14.21 19.74 26.70
CA ASP A 94 -13.09 19.67 27.63
C ASP A 94 -11.83 20.15 26.90
N PRO A 95 -11.13 21.20 27.38
CA PRO A 95 -9.92 21.72 26.74
C PRO A 95 -8.81 20.66 26.61
N ASP A 96 -8.89 19.56 27.34
CA ASP A 96 -7.98 18.41 27.24
C ASP A 96 -8.37 17.38 26.17
N THR A 97 -9.45 17.61 25.40
CA THR A 97 -9.75 16.78 24.22
C THR A 97 -8.77 17.17 23.11
N PRO A 98 -7.84 16.29 22.68
CA PRO A 98 -6.85 16.68 21.70
C PRO A 98 -7.52 17.05 20.37
N SER A 99 -7.50 18.34 20.02
CA SER A 99 -7.82 18.82 18.67
C SER A 99 -6.73 18.44 17.64
N ALA A 100 -5.76 17.61 18.05
CA ALA A 100 -4.61 17.23 17.27
C ALA A 100 -4.94 16.07 16.32
N ASP A 101 -4.40 16.15 15.11
CA ASP A 101 -4.45 15.03 14.17
C ASP A 101 -3.82 13.79 14.79
N ILE A 102 -4.56 12.68 14.81
CA ILE A 102 -4.03 11.40 15.28
C ILE A 102 -3.36 10.73 14.08
N ARG A 103 -2.03 10.59 14.14
CA ARG A 103 -1.24 9.91 13.11
C ARG A 103 -0.97 8.46 13.47
N ILE A 104 -1.05 7.59 12.48
CA ILE A 104 -0.69 6.17 12.55
C ILE A 104 0.32 5.91 11.45
N GLY A 105 1.49 5.40 11.81
CA GLY A 105 2.58 5.15 10.89
C GLY A 105 2.58 3.71 10.37
N TYR A 106 2.85 3.53 9.09
CA TYR A 106 3.12 2.20 8.52
C TYR A 106 4.42 2.20 7.70
N ALA A 107 5.29 1.23 7.99
CA ALA A 107 6.59 1.04 7.35
C ALA A 107 6.77 -0.40 6.86
N ARG A 108 7.36 -0.57 5.68
CA ARG A 108 7.60 -1.89 5.08
C ARG A 108 8.95 -1.97 4.39
N CYS A 109 9.67 -3.08 4.57
CA CYS A 109 10.82 -3.45 3.74
C CYS A 109 10.76 -4.91 3.28
N SER A 110 11.33 -5.22 2.11
CA SER A 110 11.36 -6.60 1.59
C SER A 110 12.54 -7.40 2.15
N THR A 111 13.72 -6.78 2.32
CA THR A 111 14.95 -7.50 2.72
C THR A 111 15.94 -6.65 3.52
N LEU A 112 16.07 -5.36 3.23
CA LEU A 112 17.10 -4.49 3.80
C LEU A 112 16.66 -3.88 5.14
N ALA A 113 17.41 -4.18 6.21
CA ALA A 113 17.15 -3.62 7.54
C ALA A 113 17.37 -2.11 7.60
N GLN A 114 18.38 -1.60 6.86
CA GLN A 114 18.70 -0.18 6.79
C GLN A 114 17.58 0.65 6.14
N GLU A 115 16.86 0.09 5.15
CA GLU A 115 15.70 0.72 4.52
C GLU A 115 14.49 0.80 5.46
N LEU A 116 14.37 -0.13 6.41
CA LEU A 116 13.29 -0.08 7.40
C LEU A 116 13.56 1.00 8.45
N GLN A 117 14.81 1.08 8.92
CA GLN A 117 15.19 2.07 9.94
C GLN A 117 14.99 3.50 9.43
N SER A 118 15.40 3.80 8.19
CA SER A 118 15.19 5.14 7.62
C SER A 118 13.71 5.53 7.52
N GLN A 119 12.81 4.57 7.25
CA GLN A 119 11.37 4.81 7.26
C GLN A 119 10.84 5.06 8.67
N LEU A 120 11.31 4.30 9.66
CA LEU A 120 10.94 4.49 11.07
C LEU A 120 11.38 5.85 11.59
N ASP A 121 12.59 6.27 11.25
CA ASP A 121 13.13 7.57 11.64
C ASP A 121 12.33 8.72 11.00
N ALA A 122 11.93 8.58 9.73
CA ALA A 122 11.07 9.55 9.05
C ALA A 122 9.66 9.63 9.66
N LEU A 123 9.07 8.50 10.08
CA LEU A 123 7.79 8.47 10.78
C LEU A 123 7.90 9.07 12.19
N ALA A 124 9.00 8.80 12.91
CA ALA A 124 9.26 9.39 14.22
C ALA A 124 9.44 10.91 14.14
N ALA A 125 10.05 11.42 13.06
CA ALA A 125 10.19 12.86 12.82
C ALA A 125 8.84 13.60 12.66
N LYS A 126 7.74 12.88 12.40
CA LYS A 126 6.36 13.41 12.39
C LYS A 126 5.65 13.33 13.75
N SER A 127 6.41 13.09 14.82
CA SER A 127 5.90 12.96 16.19
C SER A 127 4.85 11.84 16.33
N ILE A 128 4.94 10.81 15.49
CA ILE A 128 4.10 9.61 15.61
C ILE A 128 4.67 8.76 16.75
N PRO A 129 3.87 8.44 17.79
CA PRO A 129 4.37 7.67 18.91
C PRO A 129 4.59 6.21 18.48
N ARG A 130 5.60 5.55 19.05
CA ARG A 130 6.08 4.23 18.57
C ARG A 130 5.03 3.13 18.63
N ASP A 131 4.13 3.20 19.59
CA ASP A 131 2.96 2.31 19.75
C ASP A 131 2.00 2.38 18.55
N LYS A 132 1.98 3.51 17.83
CA LYS A 132 1.15 3.72 16.63
C LYS A 132 1.93 3.54 15.32
N ILE A 133 3.16 3.01 15.38
CA ILE A 133 3.97 2.69 14.20
C ILE A 133 3.98 1.19 13.98
N PHE A 134 3.44 0.76 12.84
CA PHE A 134 3.39 -0.63 12.42
C PHE A 134 4.47 -0.90 11.37
N ALA A 135 5.39 -1.79 11.69
CA ALA A 135 6.50 -2.13 10.81
C ALA A 135 6.47 -3.62 10.46
N GLU A 136 6.69 -3.96 9.18
CA GLU A 136 6.87 -5.34 8.75
C GLU A 136 7.98 -5.53 7.71
N LYS A 137 8.63 -6.69 7.81
CA LYS A 137 9.63 -7.15 6.85
C LYS A 137 9.00 -8.20 5.94
N ILE A 138 8.22 -7.74 4.98
CA ILE A 138 7.51 -8.61 4.04
C ILE A 138 7.66 -8.10 2.61
N SER A 139 7.80 -9.03 1.68
CA SER A 139 7.80 -8.71 0.25
C SER A 139 6.42 -8.22 -0.18
N THR A 140 6.40 -7.24 -1.09
CA THR A 140 5.20 -6.76 -1.78
C THR A 140 4.44 -7.86 -2.53
N ARG A 141 5.07 -9.03 -2.76
CA ARG A 141 4.43 -10.19 -3.40
C ARG A 141 3.45 -10.92 -2.48
N VAL A 142 3.57 -10.75 -1.16
CA VAL A 142 2.69 -11.41 -0.20
C VAL A 142 1.39 -10.61 -0.09
N ARG A 143 0.27 -11.28 -0.35
CA ARG A 143 -1.07 -10.66 -0.30
C ARG A 143 -1.50 -10.33 1.13
N VAL A 144 -1.29 -11.25 2.05
CA VAL A 144 -1.67 -11.10 3.46
C VAL A 144 -0.56 -10.35 4.19
N ARG A 145 -0.92 -9.22 4.79
CA ARG A 145 0.02 -8.32 5.47
C ARG A 145 -0.50 -8.07 6.89
N PRO A 146 -0.09 -8.89 7.87
CA PRO A 146 -0.71 -8.86 9.19
C PRO A 146 -0.49 -7.54 9.93
N LYS A 147 0.66 -6.88 9.74
CA LYS A 147 0.93 -5.58 10.39
C LYS A 147 0.21 -4.43 9.70
N PHE A 148 0.10 -4.46 8.37
CA PHE A 148 -0.73 -3.53 7.63
C PHE A 148 -2.22 -3.63 8.03
N GLU A 149 -2.77 -4.83 8.11
CA GLU A 149 -4.16 -5.07 8.53
C GLU A 149 -4.39 -4.59 9.97
N ALA A 150 -3.45 -4.87 10.88
CA ALA A 150 -3.50 -4.37 12.26
C ALA A 150 -3.47 -2.83 12.32
N ALA A 151 -2.64 -2.18 11.49
CA ALA A 151 -2.58 -0.72 11.41
C ALA A 151 -3.91 -0.12 10.94
N LEU A 152 -4.55 -0.76 9.95
CA LEU A 152 -5.83 -0.34 9.41
C LEU A 152 -6.97 -0.56 10.42
N ALA A 153 -6.96 -1.68 11.14
CA ALA A 153 -7.90 -1.95 12.23
C ALA A 153 -7.77 -0.89 13.34
N ALA A 154 -6.56 -0.63 13.82
CA ALA A 154 -6.30 0.40 14.82
C ALA A 154 -6.75 1.79 14.35
N ALA A 155 -6.52 2.14 13.08
CA ALA A 155 -6.98 3.42 12.51
C ALA A 155 -8.50 3.56 12.52
N ARG A 156 -9.21 2.50 12.16
CA ARG A 156 -10.68 2.47 12.20
C ARG A 156 -11.22 2.54 13.61
N GLU A 157 -10.63 1.79 14.54
CA GLU A 157 -11.02 1.82 15.96
C GLU A 157 -10.85 3.23 16.52
N ILE A 158 -9.71 3.88 16.28
CA ILE A 158 -9.48 5.27 16.72
C ILE A 158 -10.51 6.21 16.08
N LYS A 159 -10.82 6.05 14.79
CA LYS A 159 -11.81 6.90 14.12
C LYS A 159 -13.23 6.70 14.67
N ALA A 160 -13.58 5.49 15.07
CA ALA A 160 -14.87 5.18 15.70
C ALA A 160 -15.00 5.79 17.10
N HIS A 161 -13.93 5.76 17.90
CA HIS A 161 -13.92 6.32 19.26
C HIS A 161 -13.79 7.85 19.27
N ALA A 162 -13.10 8.44 18.28
CA ALA A 162 -12.88 9.87 18.16
C ALA A 162 -13.37 10.41 16.79
N PRO A 163 -14.70 10.48 16.56
CA PRO A 163 -15.26 10.85 15.26
C PRO A 163 -14.91 12.28 14.85
N HIS A 164 -14.72 13.17 15.83
CA HIS A 164 -14.37 14.58 15.68
C HIS A 164 -12.88 14.80 15.36
N CYS A 165 -12.01 13.81 15.59
CA CYS A 165 -10.60 13.89 15.27
C CYS A 165 -10.32 13.46 13.82
N ARG A 166 -9.32 14.10 13.20
CA ARG A 166 -8.76 13.64 11.93
C ARG A 166 -7.75 12.54 12.21
N VAL A 167 -8.00 11.35 11.67
CA VAL A 167 -7.08 10.22 11.74
C VAL A 167 -6.31 10.16 10.43
N ILE A 168 -4.99 10.29 10.51
CA ILE A 168 -4.08 10.31 9.38
C ILE A 168 -3.28 9.01 9.36
N PHE A 169 -3.41 8.26 8.26
CA PHE A 169 -2.61 7.09 7.96
C PHE A 169 -1.36 7.54 7.19
N THR A 170 -0.22 7.56 7.87
CA THR A 170 1.04 8.10 7.34
C THR A 170 1.95 6.95 6.89
N VAL A 171 2.44 7.05 5.66
CA VAL A 171 3.43 6.12 5.10
C VAL A 171 4.62 6.85 4.51
N TYR A 172 5.76 6.17 4.42
CA TYR A 172 6.93 6.78 3.83
C TYR A 172 6.72 7.16 2.36
N GLU A 173 6.17 6.24 1.55
CA GLU A 173 6.02 6.42 0.11
C GLU A 173 4.94 5.47 -0.45
N MET A 174 4.30 5.86 -1.56
CA MET A 174 3.21 5.10 -2.19
C MET A 174 3.58 3.64 -2.49
N LYS A 175 4.82 3.34 -2.92
CA LYS A 175 5.26 1.97 -3.22
C LYS A 175 5.21 1.02 -2.02
N ARG A 176 5.07 1.54 -0.79
CA ARG A 176 4.93 0.74 0.44
C ARG A 176 3.50 0.23 0.65
N LEU A 177 2.51 0.87 0.03
CA LEU A 177 1.09 0.59 0.20
C LEU A 177 0.56 -0.55 -0.69
N GLY A 178 1.11 -0.73 -1.89
CA GLY A 178 0.55 -1.67 -2.87
C GLY A 178 1.51 -2.06 -3.98
N ARG A 179 1.15 -3.13 -4.70
CA ARG A 179 1.95 -3.77 -5.75
C ARG A 179 1.64 -3.26 -7.16
N ASP A 180 0.42 -2.79 -7.38
CA ASP A 180 -0.11 -2.34 -8.66
C ASP A 180 -0.96 -1.08 -8.45
N ALA A 181 -1.24 -0.34 -9.53
CA ALA A 181 -2.00 0.89 -9.45
C ALA A 181 -3.44 0.66 -8.97
N ALA A 182 -4.00 -0.52 -9.27
CA ALA A 182 -5.34 -0.91 -8.86
C ALA A 182 -5.45 -1.09 -7.34
N GLU A 183 -4.50 -1.79 -6.72
CA GLU A 183 -4.44 -2.01 -5.28
C GLU A 183 -4.23 -0.68 -4.53
N LEU A 184 -3.39 0.21 -5.06
CA LEU A 184 -3.17 1.53 -4.49
C LEU A 184 -4.44 2.38 -4.53
N THR A 185 -5.13 2.42 -5.67
CA THR A 185 -6.39 3.15 -5.83
C THR A 185 -7.48 2.58 -4.94
N ALA A 186 -7.64 1.26 -4.91
CA ALA A 186 -8.59 0.57 -4.06
C ALA A 186 -8.34 0.86 -2.58
N LEU A 187 -7.06 0.89 -2.16
CA LEU A 187 -6.71 1.24 -0.79
C LEU A 187 -7.02 2.71 -0.46
N ALA A 188 -6.71 3.63 -1.37
CA ALA A 188 -7.01 5.04 -1.17
C ALA A 188 -8.52 5.29 -1.03
N ASP A 189 -9.32 4.69 -1.93
CA ASP A 189 -10.79 4.73 -1.87
C ASP A 189 -11.30 4.11 -0.56
N HIS A 190 -10.71 2.99 -0.13
CA HIS A 190 -11.04 2.33 1.11
C HIS A 190 -10.73 3.17 2.36
N LEU A 191 -9.57 3.84 2.42
CA LEU A 191 -9.23 4.77 3.50
C LEU A 191 -10.21 5.95 3.55
N ALA A 192 -10.51 6.53 2.39
CA ALA A 192 -11.46 7.64 2.27
C ALA A 192 -12.88 7.24 2.72
N ALA A 193 -13.35 6.06 2.35
CA ALA A 193 -14.66 5.53 2.76
C ALA A 193 -14.79 5.35 4.29
N HIS A 194 -13.67 5.12 4.99
CA HIS A 194 -13.62 5.04 6.45
C HIS A 194 -13.31 6.38 7.15
N GLY A 195 -13.27 7.49 6.41
CA GLY A 195 -12.97 8.81 6.97
C GLY A 195 -11.52 8.96 7.45
N LEU A 196 -10.62 8.12 6.94
CA LEU A 196 -9.18 8.17 7.18
C LEU A 196 -8.50 9.01 6.11
N VAL A 197 -7.50 9.77 6.50
CA VAL A 197 -6.72 10.62 5.59
C VAL A 197 -5.39 9.95 5.32
N LEU A 198 -5.00 9.80 4.05
CA LEU A 198 -3.70 9.25 3.68
C LEU A 198 -2.64 10.37 3.66
N GLU A 199 -1.47 10.12 4.21
CA GLU A 199 -0.30 11.01 4.14
C GLU A 199 0.93 10.24 3.66
N MET A 200 1.68 10.84 2.73
CA MET A 200 2.94 10.30 2.23
C MET A 200 4.10 11.23 2.62
N LEU A 201 5.20 10.67 3.13
CA LEU A 201 6.35 11.48 3.58
C LEU A 201 7.33 11.84 2.45
N ALA A 202 7.41 10.99 1.43
CA ALA A 202 8.34 11.09 0.33
C ALA A 202 7.69 10.68 -1.00
N GLY A 203 8.39 11.02 -2.09
CA GLY A 203 7.94 10.76 -3.45
C GLY A 203 7.17 11.95 -4.06
N PRO A 204 6.64 11.77 -5.28
CA PRO A 204 6.05 12.87 -6.05
C PRO A 204 4.73 13.40 -5.46
N LEU A 205 4.10 12.64 -4.56
CA LEU A 205 2.85 13.00 -3.87
C LEU A 205 3.07 13.20 -2.37
N ALA A 206 4.26 13.66 -1.95
CA ALA A 206 4.53 13.95 -0.56
C ALA A 206 3.53 14.98 0.01
N GLY A 207 2.99 14.70 1.18
CA GLY A 207 1.95 15.48 1.84
C GLY A 207 0.67 14.69 2.08
N ILE A 208 -0.39 15.42 2.42
CA ILE A 208 -1.72 14.86 2.65
C ILE A 208 -2.41 14.63 1.30
N TYR A 209 -2.86 13.39 1.08
CA TYR A 209 -3.63 13.02 -0.09
C TYR A 209 -5.04 13.60 -0.02
N ASP A 210 -5.45 14.26 -1.11
CA ASP A 210 -6.82 14.72 -1.34
C ASP A 210 -7.53 13.76 -2.30
N PRO A 211 -8.60 13.06 -1.89
CA PRO A 211 -9.34 12.14 -2.75
C PRO A 211 -10.24 12.85 -3.78
N THR A 212 -10.24 14.19 -3.86
CA THR A 212 -11.12 14.95 -4.76
C THR A 212 -10.41 15.42 -6.04
N GLY A 213 -11.16 15.46 -7.15
CA GLY A 213 -10.78 16.06 -8.44
C GLY A 213 -9.33 15.80 -8.87
N HIS A 214 -8.50 16.83 -8.71
CA HIS A 214 -7.07 16.82 -9.11
C HIS A 214 -6.23 15.82 -8.29
N GLY A 215 -6.50 15.65 -7.00
CA GLY A 215 -5.72 14.75 -6.16
C GLY A 215 -5.93 13.29 -6.55
N ARG A 216 -7.18 12.89 -6.86
CA ARG A 216 -7.50 11.55 -7.40
C ARG A 216 -6.80 11.29 -8.74
N LEU A 217 -6.80 12.27 -9.66
CA LEU A 217 -6.16 12.14 -10.96
C LEU A 217 -4.64 11.98 -10.84
N LEU A 218 -3.99 12.84 -10.06
CA LEU A 218 -2.54 12.78 -9.83
C LEU A 218 -2.16 11.46 -9.15
N PHE A 219 -2.96 11.00 -8.20
CA PHE A 219 -2.75 9.70 -7.56
C PHE A 219 -2.80 8.55 -8.55
N ALA A 220 -3.82 8.50 -9.43
CA ALA A 220 -3.92 7.47 -10.46
C ALA A 220 -2.73 7.51 -11.43
N PHE A 221 -2.31 8.71 -11.86
CA PHE A 221 -1.16 8.90 -12.75
C PHE A 221 0.14 8.38 -12.12
N PHE A 222 0.47 8.81 -10.90
CA PHE A 222 1.69 8.35 -10.23
C PHE A 222 1.61 6.88 -9.85
N ALA A 223 0.44 6.36 -9.50
CA ALA A 223 0.24 4.94 -9.24
C ALA A 223 0.57 4.09 -10.48
N ALA A 224 0.10 4.52 -11.66
CA ALA A 224 0.43 3.89 -12.95
C ALA A 224 1.93 4.02 -13.27
N MET A 225 2.51 5.20 -13.10
CA MET A 225 3.95 5.42 -13.32
C MET A 225 4.82 4.51 -12.43
N ALA A 226 4.46 4.36 -11.15
CA ALA A 226 5.17 3.47 -10.22
C ALA A 226 5.00 1.98 -10.55
N GLU A 227 3.91 1.60 -11.24
CA GLU A 227 3.75 0.27 -11.81
C GLU A 227 4.67 0.07 -13.03
N THR A 228 4.70 1.04 -13.96
CA THR A 228 5.60 1.01 -15.12
C THR A 228 7.06 0.95 -14.72
N GLU A 229 7.50 1.72 -13.73
CA GLU A 229 8.90 1.69 -13.25
C GLU A 229 9.28 0.29 -12.71
N ARG A 230 8.34 -0.40 -12.04
CA ARG A 230 8.56 -1.76 -11.57
C ARG A 230 8.67 -2.76 -12.71
N GLU A 231 7.86 -2.61 -13.75
CA GLU A 231 7.96 -3.47 -14.93
C GLU A 231 9.25 -3.19 -15.69
N ASN A 232 9.66 -1.93 -15.85
CA ASN A 232 10.94 -1.57 -16.47
C ASN A 232 12.13 -2.23 -15.75
N ILE A 233 12.16 -2.22 -14.41
CA ILE A 233 13.22 -2.92 -13.64
C ILE A 233 13.23 -4.42 -13.97
N ARG A 234 12.05 -5.03 -14.11
CA ARG A 234 11.92 -6.45 -14.44
C ARG A 234 12.39 -6.74 -15.86
N GLU A 235 11.97 -5.94 -16.83
CA GLU A 235 12.40 -6.03 -18.23
C GLU A 235 13.92 -5.91 -18.34
N SER A 236 14.50 -4.85 -17.77
CA SER A 236 15.97 -4.67 -17.76
C SER A 236 16.70 -5.83 -17.07
N THR A 237 16.11 -6.44 -16.03
CA THR A 237 16.68 -7.63 -15.39
C THR A 237 16.66 -8.84 -16.33
N LEU A 238 15.57 -9.05 -17.06
CA LEU A 238 15.44 -10.15 -18.02
C LEU A 238 16.38 -9.96 -19.21
N GLU A 239 16.49 -8.75 -19.74
CA GLU A 239 17.46 -8.40 -20.80
C GLU A 239 18.90 -8.62 -20.34
N GLY A 240 19.22 -8.25 -19.09
CA GLY A 240 20.53 -8.49 -18.51
C GLY A 240 20.84 -9.99 -18.35
N LEU A 241 19.85 -10.78 -17.93
CA LEU A 241 19.97 -12.24 -17.80
C LEU A 241 20.13 -12.91 -19.18
N ASP A 242 19.37 -12.47 -20.17
CA ASP A 242 19.48 -12.97 -21.54
C ASP A 242 20.85 -12.61 -22.16
N THR A 243 21.31 -11.38 -21.96
CA THR A 243 22.66 -10.94 -22.38
C THR A 243 23.76 -11.76 -21.70
N ALA A 244 23.60 -12.06 -20.40
CA ALA A 244 24.52 -12.93 -19.68
C ALA A 244 24.50 -14.36 -20.23
N ALA A 245 23.30 -14.91 -20.51
CA ALA A 245 23.12 -16.23 -21.11
C ALA A 245 23.77 -16.32 -22.49
N ARG A 246 23.62 -15.29 -23.34
CA ARG A 246 24.31 -15.19 -24.65
C ARG A 246 25.83 -15.21 -24.53
N LYS A 247 26.37 -14.69 -23.42
CA LYS A 247 27.82 -14.76 -23.09
C LYS A 247 28.22 -16.09 -22.41
N GLY A 248 27.36 -17.10 -22.42
CA GLY A 248 27.57 -18.40 -21.77
C GLY A 248 27.47 -18.36 -20.24
N LYS A 249 27.07 -17.22 -19.64
CA LYS A 249 26.89 -17.07 -18.19
C LYS A 249 25.44 -17.36 -17.82
N HIS A 250 25.10 -18.65 -17.77
CA HIS A 250 23.79 -19.08 -17.31
C HIS A 250 23.69 -18.96 -15.79
N GLY A 251 22.69 -18.22 -15.31
CA GLY A 251 22.36 -18.15 -13.88
C GLY A 251 21.83 -19.49 -13.35
N GLY A 252 21.79 -19.65 -12.03
CA GLY A 252 21.26 -20.86 -11.37
C GLY A 252 22.19 -21.44 -10.33
N ARG A 253 21.77 -22.55 -9.70
CA ARG A 253 22.61 -23.26 -8.73
C ARG A 253 23.68 -24.07 -9.50
N PRO A 254 24.98 -23.89 -9.21
CA PRO A 254 26.02 -24.70 -9.83
C PRO A 254 25.76 -26.21 -9.65
N PRO A 255 26.04 -27.04 -10.66
CA PRO A 255 25.87 -28.48 -10.56
C PRO A 255 26.79 -29.05 -9.48
N VAL A 256 26.28 -30.03 -8.72
CA VAL A 256 27.03 -30.70 -7.65
C VAL A 256 27.96 -31.78 -8.20
N ILE A 257 27.53 -32.45 -9.27
CA ILE A 257 28.34 -33.43 -10.01
C ILE A 257 29.05 -32.68 -11.13
N THR A 258 30.38 -32.69 -11.11
CA THR A 258 31.21 -32.17 -12.20
C THR A 258 31.35 -33.21 -13.32
N ASP A 259 31.80 -32.79 -14.49
CA ASP A 259 32.06 -33.71 -15.61
C ASP A 259 33.10 -34.77 -15.23
N ASP A 260 34.14 -34.43 -14.48
CA ASP A 260 35.14 -35.39 -14.00
C ASP A 260 34.53 -36.46 -13.08
N MET A 261 33.63 -36.04 -12.18
CA MET A 261 32.90 -36.95 -11.29
C MET A 261 31.98 -37.85 -12.11
N LEU A 262 31.27 -37.30 -13.11
CA LEU A 262 30.40 -38.05 -13.99
C LEU A 262 31.18 -39.09 -14.80
N HIS A 263 32.34 -38.72 -15.38
CA HIS A 263 33.23 -39.64 -16.08
C HIS A 263 33.71 -40.78 -15.18
N THR A 264 34.08 -40.45 -13.94
CA THR A 264 34.50 -41.45 -12.94
C THR A 264 33.36 -42.44 -12.64
N VAL A 265 32.14 -41.94 -12.44
CA VAL A 265 30.96 -42.78 -12.20
C VAL A 265 30.68 -43.68 -13.40
N LEU A 266 30.65 -43.13 -14.62
CA LEU A 266 30.40 -43.89 -15.85
C LEU A 266 31.43 -45.01 -16.02
N ARG A 267 32.72 -44.71 -15.85
CA ARG A 267 33.81 -45.68 -15.97
C ARG A 267 33.69 -46.81 -14.95
N ARG A 268 33.46 -46.50 -13.67
CA ARG A 268 33.34 -47.53 -12.62
C ARG A 268 32.08 -48.37 -12.75
N ARG A 269 30.97 -47.76 -13.20
CA ARG A 269 29.75 -48.49 -13.52
C ARG A 269 29.93 -49.48 -14.67
N THR A 270 30.73 -49.14 -15.70
CA THR A 270 31.09 -50.12 -16.75
C THR A 270 31.94 -51.28 -16.23
N GLY A 271 32.66 -51.09 -15.12
CA GLY A 271 33.39 -52.14 -14.41
C GLY A 271 32.51 -52.99 -13.47
N GLY A 272 31.20 -52.73 -13.40
CA GLY A 272 30.25 -53.49 -12.57
C GLY A 272 30.02 -52.95 -11.16
N GLU A 273 30.62 -51.81 -10.80
CA GLU A 273 30.39 -51.18 -9.49
C GLU A 273 29.02 -50.49 -9.40
N SER A 274 28.37 -50.61 -8.25
CA SER A 274 27.11 -49.91 -7.94
C SER A 274 27.34 -48.45 -7.57
N VAL A 275 26.31 -47.59 -7.74
CA VAL A 275 26.42 -46.15 -7.43
C VAL A 275 26.70 -45.91 -5.96
N GLU A 276 26.19 -46.79 -5.09
CA GLU A 276 26.38 -46.77 -3.65
C GLU A 276 27.83 -47.06 -3.25
N GLN A 277 28.53 -47.90 -4.02
CA GLN A 277 29.96 -48.17 -3.83
C GLN A 277 30.85 -47.02 -4.34
N ILE A 278 30.41 -46.30 -5.37
CA ILE A 278 31.17 -45.20 -5.98
C ILE A 278 31.03 -43.90 -5.18
N GLN A 279 29.86 -43.64 -4.57
CA GLN A 279 29.53 -42.37 -3.91
C GLN A 279 30.50 -41.92 -2.81
N PRO A 280 31.05 -42.80 -1.95
CA PRO A 280 32.03 -42.44 -0.92
C PRO A 280 33.33 -41.84 -1.47
N ASP A 281 33.69 -42.17 -2.71
CA ASP A 281 34.94 -41.71 -3.34
C ASP A 281 34.78 -40.39 -4.09
N LEU A 282 33.54 -39.91 -4.23
CA LEU A 282 33.22 -38.65 -4.90
C LEU A 282 33.19 -37.51 -3.89
N ILE A 283 33.99 -36.46 -4.12
CA ILE A 283 34.05 -35.28 -3.25
C ILE A 283 33.59 -34.03 -4.01
N ILE A 284 32.66 -33.28 -3.42
CA ILE A 284 32.18 -32.02 -3.98
C ILE A 284 33.29 -30.95 -3.87
N PRO A 285 33.74 -30.33 -4.99
CA PRO A 285 34.89 -29.43 -4.98
C PRO A 285 34.57 -28.00 -4.54
N THR A 286 33.32 -27.53 -4.72
CA THR A 286 32.93 -26.12 -4.53
C THR A 286 31.57 -25.96 -3.83
N GLY A 287 31.30 -24.76 -3.31
CA GLY A 287 30.02 -24.40 -2.69
C GLY A 287 29.89 -24.80 -1.22
N LYS A 288 28.67 -24.66 -0.67
CA LYS A 288 28.39 -24.85 0.77
C LYS A 288 28.65 -26.28 1.29
N ARG A 289 28.66 -27.28 0.41
CA ARG A 289 28.89 -28.70 0.74
C ARG A 289 30.26 -29.19 0.28
N LYS A 290 31.21 -28.29 0.08
CA LYS A 290 32.59 -28.64 -0.28
C LYS A 290 33.15 -29.66 0.71
N GLY A 291 33.82 -30.70 0.20
CA GLY A 291 34.40 -31.76 1.02
C GLY A 291 33.42 -32.88 1.43
N GLN A 292 32.14 -32.74 1.14
CA GLN A 292 31.14 -33.79 1.38
C GLN A 292 30.91 -34.64 0.14
N ASN A 293 30.36 -35.84 0.34
CA ASN A 293 29.92 -36.71 -0.74
C ASN A 293 28.61 -36.20 -1.37
N PRO A 294 28.45 -36.32 -2.70
CA PRO A 294 27.18 -36.03 -3.35
C PRO A 294 26.10 -37.02 -2.89
N SER A 295 24.86 -36.58 -2.88
CA SER A 295 23.73 -37.50 -2.62
C SER A 295 23.56 -38.48 -3.78
N LEU A 296 23.13 -39.72 -3.51
CA LEU A 296 22.82 -40.71 -4.53
C LEU A 296 21.86 -40.15 -5.59
N SER A 297 20.83 -39.41 -5.18
CA SER A 297 19.88 -38.77 -6.09
C SER A 297 20.54 -37.76 -7.04
N SER A 298 21.58 -37.05 -6.60
CA SER A 298 22.34 -36.14 -7.48
C SER A 298 23.13 -36.91 -8.55
N ILE A 299 23.71 -38.06 -8.17
CA ILE A 299 24.45 -38.92 -9.09
C ILE A 299 23.49 -39.54 -10.12
N TYR A 300 22.38 -40.14 -9.66
CA TYR A 300 21.37 -40.71 -10.55
C TYR A 300 20.75 -39.66 -11.49
N ARG A 301 20.55 -38.42 -11.03
CA ARG A 301 20.06 -37.34 -11.89
C ARG A 301 21.08 -36.97 -12.98
N ALA A 302 22.36 -36.90 -12.64
CA ALA A 302 23.42 -36.63 -13.61
C ALA A 302 23.55 -37.75 -14.65
N LEU A 303 23.45 -39.01 -14.23
CA LEU A 303 23.43 -40.16 -15.14
C LEU A 303 22.22 -40.12 -16.09
N ALA A 304 21.02 -39.83 -15.58
CA ALA A 304 19.82 -39.70 -16.39
C ALA A 304 19.90 -38.52 -17.38
N GLU A 305 20.48 -37.39 -16.98
CA GLU A 305 20.74 -36.26 -17.88
C GLU A 305 21.74 -36.66 -18.98
N HIS A 306 22.79 -37.40 -18.65
CA HIS A 306 23.77 -37.91 -19.62
C HIS A 306 23.15 -38.91 -20.60
N GLU A 307 22.38 -39.89 -20.12
CA GLU A 307 21.67 -40.87 -20.97
C GLU A 307 20.69 -40.16 -21.93
N LYS A 308 19.94 -39.16 -21.46
CA LYS A 308 19.08 -38.34 -22.32
C LYS A 308 19.87 -37.61 -23.39
N ARG A 309 21.05 -37.08 -23.07
CA ARG A 309 21.91 -36.41 -24.06
C ARG A 309 22.41 -37.38 -25.13
N GLN A 310 22.73 -38.62 -24.76
CA GLN A 310 23.14 -39.64 -25.72
C GLN A 310 21.99 -40.19 -26.56
N ALA A 311 20.78 -40.26 -26.02
CA ALA A 311 19.61 -40.79 -26.72
C ALA A 311 19.06 -39.84 -27.80
N TYR A 312 19.27 -38.53 -27.65
CA TYR A 312 18.74 -37.51 -28.55
C TYR A 312 19.79 -36.47 -28.98
N PRO A 313 20.87 -36.90 -29.66
CA PRO A 313 21.95 -35.99 -30.06
C PRO A 313 21.45 -34.91 -31.04
N GLU A 314 20.64 -35.30 -32.02
CA GLU A 314 20.06 -34.38 -33.02
C GLU A 314 19.14 -33.33 -32.40
N ALA A 315 18.43 -33.65 -31.31
CA ALA A 315 17.56 -32.70 -30.63
C ALA A 315 18.36 -31.63 -29.86
N ILE A 316 19.55 -31.99 -29.36
CA ILE A 316 20.45 -31.05 -28.71
C ILE A 316 21.11 -30.14 -29.74
N ASP A 317 21.55 -30.69 -30.85
CA ASP A 317 22.14 -29.92 -31.94
C ASP A 317 21.10 -28.97 -32.57
N ALA A 318 19.85 -29.43 -32.75
CA ALA A 318 18.74 -28.58 -33.16
C ALA A 318 18.44 -27.47 -32.13
N ALA A 319 18.40 -27.80 -30.83
CA ALA A 319 18.21 -26.78 -29.79
C ALA A 319 19.35 -25.75 -29.74
N HIS A 320 20.60 -26.17 -29.98
CA HIS A 320 21.74 -25.26 -30.11
C HIS A 320 21.63 -24.38 -31.36
N ALA A 321 21.20 -24.94 -32.48
CA ALA A 321 20.98 -24.21 -33.73
C ALA A 321 19.83 -23.20 -33.61
N ASP A 322 18.69 -23.60 -33.03
CA ASP A 322 17.55 -22.73 -32.75
C ASP A 322 17.92 -21.60 -31.79
N PHE A 323 18.69 -21.91 -30.74
CA PHE A 323 19.22 -20.91 -29.83
C PHE A 323 20.15 -19.93 -30.56
N ALA A 324 21.04 -20.41 -31.43
CA ALA A 324 21.92 -19.57 -32.24
C ALA A 324 21.14 -18.70 -33.25
N ALA A 325 20.06 -19.20 -33.84
CA ALA A 325 19.18 -18.45 -34.74
C ALA A 325 18.38 -17.36 -33.99
N LEU A 326 17.94 -17.63 -32.77
CA LEU A 326 17.33 -16.62 -31.90
C LEU A 326 18.35 -15.54 -31.49
N GLN A 327 19.62 -15.89 -31.32
CA GLN A 327 20.69 -14.92 -31.05
C GLN A 327 20.92 -13.93 -32.20
N THR A 328 20.80 -14.38 -33.45
CA THR A 328 20.96 -13.52 -34.64
C THR A 328 19.71 -12.70 -34.95
N ALA A 329 18.52 -13.22 -34.63
CA ALA A 329 17.27 -12.48 -34.80
C ALA A 329 17.04 -11.38 -33.73
N GLY A 330 17.60 -11.55 -32.52
CA GLY A 330 17.49 -10.59 -31.41
C GLY A 330 18.41 -9.37 -31.48
N SER A 331 19.30 -9.28 -32.49
CA SER A 331 20.09 -8.06 -32.73
C SER A 331 19.29 -7.08 -33.59
N ILE A 332 18.72 -6.05 -32.97
CA ILE A 332 18.14 -4.91 -33.69
C ILE A 332 19.27 -4.23 -34.49
N PRO A 333 19.14 -4.07 -35.83
CA PRO A 333 20.13 -3.35 -36.61
C PRO A 333 20.07 -1.86 -36.23
N GLY A 334 21.04 -1.38 -35.45
CA GLY A 334 21.07 0.03 -35.07
C GLY A 334 21.96 0.46 -33.89
N GLN A 335 22.74 -0.41 -33.26
CA GLN A 335 23.77 0.03 -32.30
C GLN A 335 25.08 0.31 -33.04
N THR A 336 25.18 1.51 -33.62
CA THR A 336 26.46 2.10 -34.02
C THR A 336 27.33 2.27 -32.78
N THR A 337 28.39 1.48 -32.70
CA THR A 337 29.51 1.70 -31.78
C THR A 337 30.19 3.01 -32.18
N GLY A 338 29.85 4.11 -31.51
CA GLY A 338 30.63 5.34 -31.55
C GLY A 338 31.96 5.12 -30.82
N SER A 339 33.02 4.84 -31.58
CA SER A 339 34.39 4.93 -31.08
C SER A 339 34.72 6.41 -30.86
N MET A 340 34.61 6.89 -29.62
CA MET A 340 35.28 8.12 -29.21
C MET A 340 36.75 7.78 -28.95
N SER A 341 37.59 8.13 -29.92
CA SER A 341 39.00 8.43 -29.68
C SER A 341 39.08 9.71 -28.85
N ALA A 342 39.70 9.62 -27.68
CA ALA A 342 40.37 10.72 -26.99
C ALA A 342 41.61 10.11 -26.32
#